data_AF-A0A2R6PSA9-F1
#
_entry.id   AF-A0A2R6PSA9-F1
#
_cell.length_a   1.000
_cell.length_b   1.000
_cell.length_c   1.000
_cell.angle_alpha   90.00
_cell.angle_beta   90.00
_cell.angle_gamma   90.00
#
_symmetry.space_group_name_H-M   'P 1'
#
loop_
_entity.id
_entity.type
_entity.pdbx_description
1 polymer ?
#
loop_
_entity_poly.entity_id
_entity_poly.type
_entity_poly.pdbx_seq_one_letter_code
_entity_poly.pdbx_strand_id
1 'polypeptide(L)'
;MMDYYRFVARSSYQDSLKVLEADIQHSNMLMKWLAKPFLSRANGNPSAVIRAASMPRPKGNAYLQMKLVYNHFAPVFWFFLQWMDCSCTYLLPRYLNPFHIIVYKVSPDGKIMSSHGRIATIREFYAVILPSLQHLYDNNSALDLNHNEDHDFETIVRKRLEEKKKHSDVDLEREDECGICLEPCTKMVLPNCCHAMCINCYRDWSMRSESCPFCRGSLKRVNSSDLWVLTCSGDVIDTETASKEDMLHFNLYINSLPKDIPDTLFFMYYEYLI
;
A
#
# COMPACT_ATOMS: atom_id res chain seq x y z
N MET A 1 -12.24 3.64 -14.74
CA MET A 1 -12.97 4.24 -13.58
C MET A 1 -14.37 4.71 -14.01
N MET A 2 -15.18 3.81 -14.59
CA MET A 2 -16.55 4.11 -15.07
C MET A 2 -17.49 2.89 -14.92
N ASP A 3 -16.95 1.68 -14.73
CA ASP A 3 -17.75 0.46 -14.71
C ASP A 3 -18.37 0.12 -13.35
N TYR A 4 -17.82 0.61 -12.24
CA TYR A 4 -18.41 0.43 -10.90
C TYR A 4 -19.82 1.07 -10.80
N TYR A 5 -19.98 2.28 -11.36
CA TYR A 5 -21.27 2.99 -11.33
C TYR A 5 -22.33 2.36 -12.24
N ARG A 6 -21.93 1.63 -13.28
CA ARG A 6 -22.84 0.94 -14.21
C ARG A 6 -23.38 -0.37 -13.64
N PHE A 7 -22.61 -1.06 -12.80
CA PHE A 7 -23.03 -2.33 -12.18
C PHE A 7 -24.08 -2.11 -11.07
N VAL A 8 -23.95 -1.00 -10.33
CA VAL A 8 -24.91 -0.59 -9.27
C VAL A 8 -26.25 -0.09 -9.84
N ALA A 9 -26.33 0.17 -11.15
CA ALA A 9 -27.53 0.70 -11.81
C ALA A 9 -28.68 -0.32 -11.99
N ARG A 10 -28.49 -1.59 -11.59
CA ARG A 10 -29.50 -2.67 -11.73
C ARG A 10 -29.80 -3.46 -10.45
N SER A 11 -29.09 -3.22 -9.36
CA SER A 11 -29.25 -3.95 -8.10
C SER A 11 -30.17 -3.22 -7.13
N SER A 12 -30.99 -3.95 -6.37
CA SER A 12 -31.72 -3.36 -5.24
C SER A 12 -30.73 -2.73 -4.25
N TYR A 13 -31.14 -1.67 -3.56
CA TYR A 13 -30.35 -1.06 -2.48
C TYR A 13 -29.87 -2.09 -1.44
N GLN A 14 -30.71 -3.10 -1.19
CA GLN A 14 -30.40 -4.23 -0.31
C GLN A 14 -29.25 -5.10 -0.83
N ASP A 15 -29.12 -5.26 -2.13
CA ASP A 15 -28.03 -6.06 -2.73
C ASP A 15 -26.71 -5.28 -2.72
N SER A 16 -26.74 -3.97 -2.97
CA SER A 16 -25.56 -3.11 -2.82
C SER A 16 -25.03 -3.12 -1.38
N LEU A 17 -25.92 -3.18 -0.39
CA LEU A 17 -25.54 -3.25 1.01
C LEU A 17 -24.90 -4.60 1.38
N LYS A 18 -25.41 -5.71 0.85
CA LYS A 18 -24.78 -7.04 1.03
C LYS A 18 -23.37 -7.08 0.44
N VAL A 19 -23.15 -6.44 -0.71
CA VAL A 19 -21.83 -6.33 -1.33
C VAL A 19 -20.89 -5.54 -0.42
N LEU A 20 -21.33 -4.38 0.10
CA LEU A 20 -20.54 -3.59 1.04
C LEU A 20 -20.18 -4.38 2.31
N GLU A 21 -21.13 -5.12 2.88
CA GLU A 21 -20.86 -5.99 4.03
C GLU A 21 -19.84 -7.08 3.71
N ALA A 22 -19.94 -7.71 2.54
CA ALA A 22 -18.97 -8.71 2.09
C ALA A 22 -17.56 -8.11 1.94
N ASP A 23 -17.44 -6.91 1.36
CA ASP A 23 -16.16 -6.22 1.20
C ASP A 23 -15.53 -5.83 2.56
N ILE A 24 -16.37 -5.43 3.53
CA ILE A 24 -15.93 -5.17 4.91
C ILE A 24 -15.43 -6.46 5.57
N GLN A 25 -16.13 -7.59 5.38
CA GLN A 25 -15.66 -8.88 5.90
C GLN A 25 -14.35 -9.34 5.24
N HIS A 26 -14.20 -9.13 3.94
CA HIS A 26 -12.95 -9.39 3.23
C HIS A 26 -11.80 -8.54 3.81
N SER A 27 -12.03 -7.24 4.02
CA SER A 27 -11.05 -6.35 4.65
C SER A 27 -10.66 -6.80 6.07
N ASN A 28 -11.61 -7.29 6.86
CA ASN A 28 -11.35 -7.87 8.18
C ASN A 28 -10.48 -9.14 8.10
N MET A 29 -10.71 -9.97 7.08
CA MET A 29 -9.87 -11.16 6.83
C MET A 29 -8.43 -10.76 6.49
N LEU A 30 -8.24 -9.77 5.60
CA LEU A 30 -6.92 -9.24 5.26
C LEU A 30 -6.20 -8.70 6.49
N MET A 31 -6.89 -7.91 7.33
CA MET A 31 -6.32 -7.36 8.56
C MET A 31 -5.91 -8.41 9.58
N LYS A 32 -6.72 -9.46 9.74
CA LYS A 32 -6.35 -10.61 10.57
C LYS A 32 -5.13 -11.33 10.03
N TRP A 33 -5.01 -11.48 8.69
CA TRP A 33 -3.85 -12.09 8.07
C TRP A 33 -2.58 -11.24 8.27
N LEU A 34 -2.67 -9.92 8.04
CA LEU A 34 -1.57 -8.98 8.25
C LEU A 34 -1.07 -8.98 9.70
N ALA A 35 -1.96 -9.14 10.67
CA ALA A 35 -1.62 -9.17 12.09
C ALA A 35 -0.99 -10.49 12.58
N LYS A 36 -1.01 -11.57 11.77
CA LYS A 36 -0.40 -12.84 12.14
C LYS A 36 1.12 -12.68 12.28
N PRO A 37 1.73 -13.17 13.39
CA PRO A 37 3.17 -13.15 13.53
C PRO A 37 3.84 -13.93 12.39
N PHE A 38 4.99 -13.43 11.92
CA PHE A 38 5.77 -13.97 10.80
C PHE A 38 5.99 -15.50 10.89
N LEU A 39 6.23 -16.03 12.10
CA LEU A 39 6.41 -17.47 12.37
C LEU A 39 5.16 -18.34 12.11
N SER A 40 3.97 -17.75 12.03
CA SER A 40 2.72 -18.48 11.73
C SER A 40 2.32 -18.40 10.24
N ARG A 41 3.07 -17.64 9.44
CA ARG A 41 2.93 -17.56 7.98
C ARG A 41 3.91 -18.47 7.24
N ALA A 42 5.11 -18.65 7.79
CA ALA A 42 6.05 -19.66 7.31
C ALA A 42 5.53 -21.05 7.67
N ASN A 43 5.18 -21.86 6.67
CA ASN A 43 4.83 -23.28 6.80
C ASN A 43 6.03 -24.11 7.34
N GLY A 44 6.33 -23.98 8.64
CA GLY A 44 7.18 -24.92 9.37
C GLY A 44 8.64 -25.06 8.93
N ASN A 45 9.26 -24.06 8.29
CA ASN A 45 10.68 -24.16 7.92
C ASN A 45 11.59 -23.94 9.17
N PRO A 46 12.33 -24.96 9.65
CA PRO A 46 13.04 -24.92 10.93
C PRO A 46 14.27 -24.00 10.94
N SER A 47 14.76 -23.57 9.77
CA SER A 47 15.93 -22.68 9.64
C SER A 47 15.63 -21.21 9.97
N ALA A 48 14.40 -20.75 9.76
CA ALA A 48 13.93 -19.41 10.13
C ALA A 48 13.62 -19.26 11.63
N VAL A 49 13.36 -20.37 12.32
CA VAL A 49 13.01 -20.42 13.75
C VAL A 49 14.19 -20.03 14.64
N ILE A 50 15.43 -20.32 14.23
CA ILE A 50 16.63 -20.14 15.07
C ILE A 50 17.10 -18.69 15.11
N ARG A 51 16.90 -17.88 14.05
CA ARG A 51 17.19 -16.43 14.08
C ARG A 51 16.13 -15.59 14.77
N ALA A 52 14.90 -16.11 14.92
CA ALA A 52 13.80 -15.38 15.57
C ALA A 52 13.82 -15.47 17.11
N ALA A 53 14.57 -16.41 17.68
CA ALA A 53 14.61 -16.65 19.13
C ALA A 53 15.33 -15.54 19.94
N SER A 54 16.05 -14.64 19.27
CA SER A 54 16.77 -13.51 19.89
C SER A 54 16.02 -12.17 19.79
N MET A 55 14.85 -12.11 19.15
CA MET A 55 13.99 -10.92 19.18
C MET A 55 12.98 -11.01 20.34
N PRO A 56 12.75 -9.92 21.10
CA PRO A 56 11.75 -9.91 22.14
C PRO A 56 10.39 -10.23 21.53
N ARG A 57 9.73 -11.28 22.05
CA ARG A 57 8.39 -11.73 21.63
C ARG A 57 7.47 -10.50 21.54
N PRO A 58 6.94 -10.14 20.35
CA PRO A 58 5.96 -9.08 20.27
C PRO A 58 4.71 -9.57 21.00
N LYS A 59 4.42 -8.96 22.15
CA LYS A 59 3.18 -9.17 22.90
C LYS A 59 2.02 -8.90 21.94
N GLY A 60 1.34 -9.96 21.52
CA GLY A 60 0.01 -9.96 20.92
C GLY A 60 -0.33 -8.77 20.04
N ASN A 61 0.02 -8.82 18.75
CA ASN A 61 -0.30 -7.75 17.81
C ASN A 61 -1.81 -7.54 17.73
N ALA A 62 -2.29 -6.47 18.34
CA ALA A 62 -3.67 -6.02 18.19
C ALA A 62 -3.94 -5.64 16.73
N TYR A 63 -5.06 -6.10 16.17
CA TYR A 63 -5.44 -5.88 14.79
C TYR A 63 -6.63 -4.91 14.70
N LEU A 64 -6.84 -4.29 13.53
CA LEU A 64 -8.04 -3.48 13.32
C LEU A 64 -9.17 -4.37 12.80
N GLN A 65 -10.36 -4.09 13.28
CA GLN A 65 -11.60 -4.70 12.80
C GLN A 65 -12.58 -3.59 12.41
N MET A 66 -13.36 -3.86 11.40
CA MET A 66 -14.35 -2.95 10.83
C MET A 66 -15.75 -3.53 11.00
N LYS A 67 -16.72 -2.67 11.31
CA LYS A 67 -18.14 -3.03 11.32
C LYS A 67 -18.95 -1.96 10.60
N LEU A 68 -19.99 -2.38 9.88
CA LEU A 68 -20.98 -1.47 9.33
C LEU A 68 -21.96 -1.09 10.44
N VAL A 69 -22.18 0.21 10.64
CA VAL A 69 -23.11 0.74 11.64
C VAL A 69 -24.18 1.56 10.95
N TYR A 70 -25.41 1.36 11.43
CA TYR A 70 -26.62 1.97 10.95
C TYR A 70 -26.97 3.14 11.87
N ASN A 71 -27.17 4.33 11.30
CA ASN A 71 -27.65 5.49 12.04
C ASN A 71 -29.06 5.18 12.59
N HIS A 72 -29.42 5.76 13.73
CA HIS A 72 -30.72 5.58 14.38
C HIS A 72 -31.90 5.91 13.44
N PHE A 73 -31.70 6.82 12.49
CA PHE A 73 -32.70 7.18 11.48
C PHE A 73 -32.74 6.24 10.27
N ALA A 74 -31.88 5.23 10.20
CA ALA A 74 -31.85 4.28 9.11
C ALA A 74 -33.21 3.60 8.86
N PRO A 75 -33.95 3.09 9.87
CA PRO A 75 -35.26 2.45 9.64
C PRO A 75 -36.29 3.39 9.03
N VAL A 76 -36.25 4.67 9.40
CA VAL A 76 -37.12 5.72 8.85
C VAL A 76 -36.74 5.98 7.40
N PHE A 77 -35.44 6.03 7.09
CA PHE A 77 -34.95 6.15 5.72
C PHE A 77 -35.34 4.95 4.85
N TRP A 78 -35.25 3.73 5.37
CA TRP A 78 -35.71 2.51 4.70
C TRP A 78 -37.21 2.56 4.39
N PHE A 79 -38.02 3.04 5.33
CA PHE A 79 -39.46 3.21 5.14
C PHE A 79 -39.77 4.23 4.02
N PHE A 80 -39.07 5.37 3.99
CA PHE A 80 -39.22 6.37 2.92
C PHE A 80 -38.73 5.87 1.56
N LEU A 81 -37.63 5.10 1.50
CA LEU A 81 -37.14 4.52 0.26
C LEU A 81 -38.09 3.47 -0.32
N GLN A 82 -38.74 2.66 0.52
CA GLN A 82 -39.72 1.67 0.08
C GLN A 82 -40.98 2.30 -0.53
N TRP A 83 -41.30 3.53 -0.13
CA TRP A 83 -42.49 4.25 -0.58
C TRP A 83 -42.26 5.13 -1.81
N MET A 84 -41.00 5.39 -2.16
CA MET A 84 -40.62 6.21 -3.31
C MET A 84 -40.28 5.32 -4.51
N ASP A 85 -41.18 5.23 -5.49
CA ASP A 85 -41.00 4.45 -6.74
C ASP A 85 -39.96 5.04 -7.74
N CYS A 86 -39.08 5.95 -7.30
CA CYS A 86 -38.29 6.78 -8.20
C CYS A 86 -36.79 6.51 -8.12
N SER A 87 -36.11 6.71 -9.26
CA SER A 87 -34.65 6.79 -9.48
C SER A 87 -33.88 7.77 -8.57
N CYS A 88 -34.54 8.37 -7.56
CA CYS A 88 -33.98 9.23 -6.52
C CYS A 88 -33.33 8.45 -5.36
N THR A 89 -33.45 7.12 -5.33
CA THR A 89 -32.78 6.23 -4.36
C THR A 89 -31.25 6.39 -4.34
N TYR A 90 -30.66 6.93 -5.40
CA TYR A 90 -29.20 7.14 -5.50
C TYR A 90 -28.72 8.48 -4.93
N LEU A 91 -29.59 9.50 -4.86
CA LEU A 91 -29.19 10.84 -4.41
C LEU A 91 -29.34 11.00 -2.90
N LEU A 92 -30.41 10.46 -2.30
CA LEU A 92 -30.71 10.66 -0.88
C LEU A 92 -29.70 10.02 0.10
N PRO A 93 -29.18 8.78 -0.13
CA PRO A 93 -28.19 8.19 0.78
C PRO A 93 -26.86 8.97 0.78
N ARG A 94 -26.55 9.68 -0.31
CA ARG A 94 -25.30 10.43 -0.48
C ARG A 94 -25.23 11.67 0.42
N TYR A 95 -26.37 12.24 0.76
CA TYR A 95 -26.46 13.42 1.64
C TYR A 95 -26.77 13.05 3.10
N LEU A 96 -27.50 11.95 3.32
CA LEU A 96 -27.97 11.58 4.67
C LEU A 96 -27.04 10.65 5.43
N ASN A 97 -25.99 10.12 4.78
CA ASN A 97 -24.99 9.19 5.35
C ASN A 97 -25.59 8.19 6.37
N PRO A 98 -26.62 7.41 5.99
CA PRO A 98 -27.38 6.58 6.92
C PRO A 98 -26.55 5.43 7.52
N PHE A 99 -25.40 5.12 6.91
CA PHE A 99 -24.49 4.05 7.33
C PHE A 99 -23.06 4.57 7.35
N HIS A 100 -22.30 4.18 8.36
CA HIS A 100 -20.87 4.46 8.43
C HIS A 100 -20.12 3.22 8.90
N ILE A 101 -18.83 3.17 8.59
CA ILE A 101 -17.96 2.04 8.94
C ILE A 101 -17.18 2.44 10.17
N ILE A 102 -17.24 1.65 11.23
CA ILE A 102 -16.43 1.87 12.43
C ILE A 102 -15.22 0.94 12.39
N VAL A 103 -14.04 1.52 12.41
CA VAL A 103 -12.75 0.85 12.52
C VAL A 103 -12.29 0.91 13.97
N TYR A 104 -12.05 -0.23 14.61
CA TYR A 104 -11.63 -0.30 16.01
C TYR A 104 -10.49 -1.30 16.19
N LYS A 105 -9.69 -1.10 17.25
CA LYS A 105 -8.54 -1.94 17.56
C LYS A 105 -8.92 -3.07 18.51
N VAL A 106 -8.61 -4.31 18.15
CA VAL A 106 -8.98 -5.54 18.87
C VAL A 106 -7.71 -6.28 19.33
N SER A 107 -7.68 -6.69 20.58
CA SER A 107 -6.64 -7.57 21.13
C SER A 107 -6.72 -8.98 20.54
N PRO A 108 -5.64 -9.78 20.62
CA PRO A 108 -5.70 -11.21 20.30
C PRO A 108 -6.79 -11.97 21.07
N ASP A 109 -7.09 -11.55 22.30
CA ASP A 109 -8.13 -12.13 23.17
C ASP A 109 -9.56 -11.71 22.79
N GLY A 110 -9.75 -11.02 21.66
CA GLY A 110 -11.05 -10.50 21.21
C GLY A 110 -11.55 -9.27 21.97
N LYS A 111 -10.83 -8.81 23.00
CA LYS A 111 -11.17 -7.61 23.76
C LYS A 111 -10.87 -6.34 22.96
N ILE A 112 -11.82 -5.41 22.92
CA ILE A 112 -11.64 -4.10 22.28
C ILE A 112 -10.63 -3.28 23.11
N MET A 113 -9.57 -2.78 22.48
CA MET A 113 -8.47 -2.08 23.17
C MET A 113 -8.66 -0.57 23.27
N SER A 114 -9.32 0.04 22.29
CA SER A 114 -9.60 1.48 22.30
C SER A 114 -11.02 1.74 22.76
N SER A 115 -11.20 2.69 23.69
CA SER A 115 -12.52 3.11 24.18
C SER A 115 -13.40 3.75 23.09
N HIS A 116 -12.79 4.19 21.98
CA HIS A 116 -13.46 4.86 20.88
C HIS A 116 -13.04 4.22 19.55
N GLY A 117 -14.01 3.92 18.70
CA GLY A 117 -13.77 3.53 17.30
C GLY A 117 -13.39 4.74 16.44
N ARG A 118 -13.10 4.48 15.17
CA ARG A 118 -12.83 5.49 14.14
C ARG A 118 -13.89 5.38 13.06
N ILE A 119 -14.56 6.48 12.74
CA ILE A 119 -15.63 6.51 11.75
C ILE A 119 -15.00 6.74 10.38
N ALA A 120 -15.26 5.82 9.45
CA ALA A 120 -14.95 5.94 8.04
C ALA A 120 -16.25 5.98 7.23
N THR A 121 -16.29 6.83 6.23
CA THR A 121 -17.34 6.83 5.21
C THR A 121 -17.12 5.70 4.21
N ILE A 122 -18.18 5.32 3.48
CA ILE A 122 -18.08 4.35 2.36
C ILE A 122 -17.07 4.82 1.31
N ARG A 123 -17.00 6.14 1.09
CA ARG A 123 -16.03 6.74 0.16
C ARG A 123 -14.60 6.51 0.63
N GLU A 124 -14.29 6.79 1.89
CA GLU A 124 -12.96 6.56 2.46
C GLU A 124 -12.60 5.07 2.45
N PHE A 125 -13.59 4.20 2.69
CA PHE A 125 -13.41 2.77 2.62
C PHE A 125 -12.95 2.30 1.24
N TYR A 126 -13.68 2.64 0.18
CA TYR A 126 -13.31 2.21 -1.18
C TYR A 126 -12.16 3.01 -1.80
N ALA A 127 -11.94 4.26 -1.40
CA ALA A 127 -10.90 5.10 -1.98
C ALA A 127 -9.52 4.94 -1.34
N VAL A 128 -9.48 4.57 -0.05
CA VAL A 128 -8.23 4.51 0.71
C VAL A 128 -8.10 3.18 1.44
N ILE A 129 -9.05 2.82 2.31
CA ILE A 129 -8.87 1.71 3.25
C ILE A 129 -8.72 0.36 2.53
N LEU A 130 -9.69 -0.03 1.70
CA LEU A 130 -9.67 -1.32 1.00
C LEU A 130 -8.48 -1.43 0.04
N PRO A 131 -8.18 -0.44 -0.84
CA PRO A 131 -7.00 -0.49 -1.69
C PRO A 131 -5.68 -0.60 -0.91
N SER A 132 -5.52 0.15 0.18
CA SER A 132 -4.32 0.05 1.03
C SER A 132 -4.15 -1.33 1.65
N LEU A 133 -5.25 -1.97 2.06
CA LEU A 133 -5.21 -3.33 2.61
C LEU A 133 -4.85 -4.38 1.57
N GLN A 134 -5.38 -4.27 0.35
CA GLN A 134 -5.04 -5.15 -0.75
C GLN A 134 -3.56 -5.02 -1.12
N HIS A 135 -3.05 -3.78 -1.25
CA HIS A 135 -1.64 -3.52 -1.51
C HIS A 135 -0.72 -4.12 -0.44
N LEU A 136 -1.05 -3.90 0.85
CA LEU A 136 -0.30 -4.48 1.96
C LEU A 136 -0.36 -6.01 1.94
N TYR A 137 -1.51 -6.60 1.62
CA TYR A 137 -1.65 -8.04 1.51
C TYR A 137 -0.79 -8.61 0.38
N ASP A 138 -0.90 -8.04 -0.83
CA ASP A 138 -0.20 -8.52 -2.02
C ASP A 138 1.31 -8.46 -1.84
N ASN A 139 1.84 -7.33 -1.35
CA ASN A 139 3.27 -7.15 -1.08
C ASN A 139 3.79 -8.15 -0.04
N ASN A 140 3.00 -8.46 0.99
CA ASN A 140 3.41 -9.43 2.02
C ASN A 140 3.25 -10.88 1.52
N SER A 141 2.25 -11.18 0.69
CA SER A 141 2.02 -12.53 0.17
C SER A 141 3.07 -12.93 -0.87
N ALA A 142 3.52 -11.98 -1.69
CA ALA A 142 4.60 -12.20 -2.65
C ALA A 142 5.93 -12.54 -1.94
N LEU A 143 6.16 -11.99 -0.75
CA LEU A 143 7.33 -12.33 0.08
C LEU A 143 7.25 -13.76 0.65
N ASP A 144 6.05 -14.26 0.97
CA ASP A 144 5.84 -15.62 1.49
C ASP A 144 5.96 -16.71 0.39
N LEU A 145 5.62 -16.40 -0.86
CA LEU A 145 5.64 -17.34 -2.00
C LEU A 145 7.03 -17.57 -2.59
N ASN A 146 7.93 -16.59 -2.49
CA ASN A 146 9.33 -16.72 -2.90
C ASN A 146 10.14 -17.73 -2.07
N HIS A 147 9.51 -18.42 -1.10
CA HIS A 147 10.17 -19.44 -0.30
C HIS A 147 9.66 -20.88 -0.50
N ASN A 148 8.62 -21.12 -1.31
CA ASN A 148 7.97 -22.44 -1.33
C ASN A 148 7.74 -23.09 -2.71
N GLU A 149 7.84 -22.38 -3.84
CA GLU A 149 7.55 -23.00 -5.15
C GLU A 149 8.58 -22.67 -6.26
N ASP A 150 9.88 -22.75 -5.97
CA ASP A 150 10.87 -22.68 -7.04
C ASP A 150 12.07 -23.62 -6.89
N HIS A 151 11.93 -24.72 -6.14
CA HIS A 151 13.07 -25.60 -5.84
C HIS A 151 13.64 -26.38 -7.04
N ASP A 152 13.00 -26.35 -8.22
CA ASP A 152 13.50 -27.05 -9.43
C ASP A 152 14.03 -26.10 -10.52
N PHE A 153 13.42 -24.92 -10.72
CA PHE A 153 13.93 -23.94 -11.69
C PHE A 153 14.98 -23.01 -11.06
N GLU A 154 14.85 -22.68 -9.77
CA GLU A 154 15.81 -21.88 -9.03
C GLU A 154 17.13 -22.63 -8.83
N THR A 155 17.17 -23.96 -8.70
CA THR A 155 18.45 -24.67 -8.51
C THR A 155 19.35 -24.58 -9.77
N ILE A 156 18.77 -24.49 -10.96
CA ILE A 156 19.49 -24.33 -12.24
C ILE A 156 19.93 -22.87 -12.47
N VAL A 157 19.12 -21.90 -12.04
CA VAL A 157 19.45 -20.47 -12.11
C VAL A 157 20.45 -20.08 -11.02
N ARG A 158 20.28 -20.61 -9.80
CA ARG A 158 21.14 -20.42 -8.63
C ARG A 158 22.50 -21.08 -8.78
N LYS A 159 22.64 -22.25 -9.42
CA LYS A 159 23.97 -22.76 -9.79
C LYS A 159 24.70 -21.83 -10.77
N ARG A 160 23.98 -21.24 -11.73
CA ARG A 160 24.55 -20.22 -12.64
C ARG A 160 24.80 -18.87 -11.97
N LEU A 161 24.03 -18.50 -10.94
CA LEU A 161 24.14 -17.23 -10.22
C LEU A 161 25.15 -17.29 -9.06
N GLU A 162 25.31 -18.44 -8.38
CA GLU A 162 26.30 -18.65 -7.31
C GLU A 162 27.72 -18.81 -7.85
N GLU A 163 27.88 -19.37 -9.05
CA GLU A 163 29.15 -19.30 -9.79
C GLU A 163 29.49 -17.86 -10.19
N LYS A 164 28.47 -17.03 -10.45
CA LYS A 164 28.63 -15.58 -10.71
C LYS A 164 28.85 -14.75 -9.45
N LYS A 165 28.25 -15.10 -8.31
CA LYS A 165 28.32 -14.32 -7.06
C LYS A 165 29.63 -14.48 -6.29
N LYS A 166 30.48 -15.45 -6.68
CA LYS A 166 31.89 -15.51 -6.26
C LYS A 166 32.83 -14.70 -7.16
N HIS A 167 32.34 -14.19 -8.28
CA HIS A 167 33.02 -13.19 -9.07
C HIS A 167 32.39 -11.82 -8.81
N SER A 168 33.19 -10.92 -8.25
CA SER A 168 33.06 -9.45 -8.37
C SER A 168 32.09 -8.68 -7.45
N ASP A 169 32.36 -8.72 -6.14
CA ASP A 169 32.11 -7.56 -5.26
C ASP A 169 32.77 -6.28 -5.84
N VAL A 170 33.86 -6.46 -6.59
CA VAL A 170 34.62 -5.44 -7.33
C VAL A 170 33.89 -4.89 -8.59
N ASP A 171 32.95 -5.61 -9.22
CA ASP A 171 32.25 -5.10 -10.41
C ASP A 171 30.99 -4.30 -10.06
N LEU A 172 30.41 -4.49 -8.87
CA LEU A 172 29.27 -3.67 -8.40
C LEU A 172 29.68 -2.21 -8.17
N GLU A 173 30.87 -1.96 -7.61
CA GLU A 173 31.42 -0.60 -7.45
C GLU A 173 31.71 0.06 -8.81
N ARG A 174 32.17 -0.71 -9.81
CA ARG A 174 32.45 -0.22 -11.17
C ARG A 174 31.18 0.14 -11.94
N GLU A 175 30.04 -0.46 -11.60
CA GLU A 175 28.75 -0.17 -12.22
C GLU A 175 28.12 1.14 -11.72
N ASP A 176 28.56 1.71 -10.60
CA ASP A 176 28.10 3.01 -10.08
C ASP A 176 29.04 4.19 -10.45
N GLU A 177 30.18 3.89 -11.08
CA GLU A 177 31.14 4.89 -11.53
C GLU A 177 30.82 5.47 -12.90
N CYS A 178 31.15 6.74 -13.12
CA CYS A 178 31.06 7.34 -14.46
C CYS A 178 32.05 6.67 -15.42
N GLY A 179 31.59 6.19 -16.58
CA GLY A 179 32.46 5.64 -17.62
C GLY A 179 33.43 6.64 -18.31
N ILE A 180 33.51 7.88 -17.82
CA ILE A 180 34.41 8.93 -18.31
C ILE A 180 35.40 9.36 -17.21
N CYS A 181 34.92 9.79 -16.05
CA CYS A 181 35.81 10.22 -14.94
C CYS A 181 36.16 9.11 -13.94
N LEU A 182 35.50 7.95 -14.01
CA LEU A 182 35.68 6.81 -13.09
C LEU A 182 35.40 7.15 -11.62
N GLU A 183 34.61 8.19 -11.35
CA GLU A 183 34.17 8.54 -10.00
C GLU A 183 32.75 8.04 -9.74
N PRO A 184 32.42 7.62 -8.50
CA PRO A 184 31.05 7.28 -8.10
C PRO A 184 30.12 8.47 -8.32
N CYS A 185 29.00 8.25 -9.02
CA CYS A 185 28.08 9.33 -9.33
C CYS A 185 26.67 8.85 -9.69
N THR A 186 25.68 9.72 -9.47
CA THR A 186 24.39 9.56 -10.14
C THR A 186 24.56 9.85 -11.64
N LYS A 187 24.24 8.87 -12.47
CA LYS A 187 24.43 8.96 -13.92
C LYS A 187 23.23 9.63 -14.58
N MET A 188 23.50 10.43 -15.60
CA MET A 188 22.53 11.04 -16.48
C MET A 188 22.50 10.27 -17.81
N VAL A 189 21.32 9.89 -18.27
CA VAL A 189 21.08 9.15 -19.51
C VAL A 189 20.67 10.11 -20.61
N LEU A 190 21.35 10.01 -21.75
CA LEU A 190 21.04 10.77 -22.96
C LEU A 190 19.79 10.22 -23.67
N PRO A 191 18.80 11.07 -24.03
CA PRO A 191 17.52 10.60 -24.58
C PRO A 191 17.62 9.97 -25.97
N ASN A 192 18.60 10.38 -26.78
CA ASN A 192 18.72 9.93 -28.18
C ASN A 192 19.48 8.59 -28.34
N CYS A 193 20.27 8.19 -27.34
CA CYS A 193 21.17 7.05 -27.46
C CYS A 193 21.32 6.23 -26.18
N CYS A 194 20.59 6.55 -25.11
CA CYS A 194 20.56 5.86 -23.82
C CYS A 194 21.94 5.63 -23.16
N HIS A 195 22.95 6.41 -23.53
CA HIS A 195 24.27 6.32 -22.90
C HIS A 195 24.30 7.17 -21.63
N ALA A 196 24.98 6.66 -20.60
CA ALA A 196 24.97 7.21 -19.26
C ALA A 196 26.35 7.77 -18.85
N MET A 197 26.39 8.96 -18.24
CA MET A 197 27.59 9.59 -17.69
C MET A 197 27.22 10.55 -16.55
N CYS A 198 28.17 11.01 -15.74
CA CYS A 198 27.85 12.01 -14.71
C CYS A 198 27.48 13.36 -15.33
N ILE A 199 26.73 14.19 -14.59
CA ILE A 199 26.29 15.50 -15.07
C ILE A 199 27.47 16.43 -15.40
N ASN A 200 28.59 16.31 -14.69
CA ASN A 200 29.78 17.13 -14.93
C ASN A 200 30.44 16.76 -16.26
N CYS A 201 30.67 15.47 -16.51
CA CYS A 201 31.21 14.99 -17.79
C CYS A 201 30.29 15.33 -18.96
N TYR A 202 28.95 15.28 -18.78
CA TYR A 202 28.01 15.74 -19.79
C TYR A 202 28.21 17.23 -20.11
N ARG A 203 28.25 18.10 -19.10
CA ARG A 203 28.38 19.56 -19.30
C ARG A 203 29.69 19.93 -19.97
N ASP A 204 30.80 19.36 -19.49
CA ASP A 204 32.13 19.61 -20.05
C ASP A 204 32.23 19.14 -21.50
N TRP A 205 31.68 17.96 -21.79
CA TRP A 205 31.68 17.41 -23.14
C TRP A 205 30.76 18.19 -24.07
N SER A 206 29.54 18.52 -23.64
CA SER A 206 28.58 19.28 -24.45
C SER A 206 29.07 20.69 -24.79
N MET A 207 29.93 21.28 -23.97
CA MET A 207 30.59 22.56 -24.27
C MET A 207 31.64 22.43 -25.38
N ARG A 208 32.25 21.24 -25.54
CA ARG A 208 33.31 20.96 -26.52
C ARG A 208 32.79 20.33 -27.80
N SER A 209 31.76 19.50 -27.70
CA SER A 209 31.18 18.75 -28.82
C SER A 209 29.69 18.49 -28.60
N GLU A 210 28.89 18.79 -29.61
CA GLU A 210 27.45 18.48 -29.64
C GLU A 210 27.19 17.02 -30.09
N SER A 211 27.99 16.08 -29.57
CA SER A 211 27.91 14.65 -29.90
C SER A 211 28.05 13.79 -28.65
N CYS A 212 27.40 12.64 -28.59
CA CYS A 212 27.60 11.68 -27.51
C CYS A 212 29.07 11.20 -27.47
N PRO A 213 29.75 11.20 -26.31
CA PRO A 213 31.13 10.74 -26.20
C PRO A 213 31.31 9.24 -26.48
N PHE A 214 30.24 8.45 -26.31
CA PHE A 214 30.29 7.00 -26.49
C PHE A 214 29.97 6.57 -27.93
N CYS A 215 28.94 7.15 -28.55
CA CYS A 215 28.46 6.72 -29.88
C CYS A 215 28.55 7.78 -30.97
N ARG A 216 29.00 9.01 -30.65
CA ARG A 216 29.07 10.16 -31.56
C ARG A 216 27.72 10.61 -32.15
N GLY A 217 26.60 10.09 -31.65
CA GLY A 217 25.25 10.56 -32.02
C GLY A 217 25.02 12.02 -31.65
N SER A 218 24.21 12.75 -32.41
CA SER A 218 24.05 14.20 -32.23
C SER A 218 23.30 14.59 -30.94
N LEU A 219 23.80 15.64 -30.28
CA LEU A 219 23.22 16.26 -29.08
C LEU A 219 22.69 17.69 -29.31
N LYS A 220 22.63 18.16 -30.56
CA LYS A 220 22.27 19.56 -30.94
C LYS A 220 20.93 20.08 -30.39
N ARG A 221 20.07 19.20 -29.89
CA ARG A 221 18.74 19.54 -29.35
C ARG A 221 18.52 18.98 -27.95
N VAL A 222 19.58 18.54 -27.26
CA VAL A 222 19.48 17.97 -25.92
C VAL A 222 19.86 19.06 -24.92
N ASN A 223 18.89 19.48 -24.12
CA ASN A 223 19.11 20.38 -22.98
C ASN A 223 19.28 19.58 -21.69
N SER A 224 19.71 20.23 -20.61
CA SER A 224 19.81 19.60 -19.29
C SER A 224 18.46 19.10 -18.75
N SER A 225 17.35 19.67 -19.21
CA SER A 225 15.99 19.22 -18.89
C SER A 225 15.61 17.90 -19.53
N ASP A 226 16.30 17.52 -20.60
CA ASP A 226 15.97 16.33 -21.41
C ASP A 226 16.77 15.10 -20.95
N LEU A 227 17.65 15.28 -19.96
CA LEU A 227 18.47 14.23 -19.37
C LEU A 227 17.67 13.48 -18.31
N TRP A 228 17.81 12.16 -18.31
CA TRP A 228 17.14 11.30 -17.34
C TRP A 228 18.13 10.88 -16.26
N VAL A 229 17.72 10.95 -14.99
CA VAL A 229 18.54 10.46 -13.87
C VAL A 229 18.42 8.94 -13.83
N LEU A 230 19.54 8.23 -13.89
CA LEU A 230 19.59 6.78 -13.71
C LEU A 230 19.62 6.47 -12.21
N THR A 231 18.61 5.75 -11.73
CA THR A 231 18.56 5.25 -10.36
C THR A 231 19.57 4.13 -10.18
N CYS A 232 20.45 4.27 -9.19
CA CYS A 232 21.40 3.23 -8.80
C CYS A 232 20.71 2.19 -7.91
N SER A 233 21.37 1.04 -7.70
CA SER A 233 20.85 -0.03 -6.85
C SER A 233 20.61 0.44 -5.40
N GLY A 234 21.40 1.39 -4.91
CA GLY A 234 21.24 2.02 -3.60
C GLY A 234 20.09 3.03 -3.49
N ASP A 235 19.53 3.51 -4.62
CA ASP A 235 18.38 4.43 -4.63
C ASP A 235 17.04 3.67 -4.54
N VAL A 236 17.06 2.35 -4.78
CA VAL A 236 15.88 1.51 -4.72
C VAL A 236 15.68 1.05 -3.28
N ILE A 237 14.61 1.52 -2.65
CA ILE A 237 14.21 1.06 -1.31
C ILE A 237 13.79 -0.40 -1.40
N ASP A 238 14.24 -1.22 -0.45
CA ASP A 238 13.86 -2.63 -0.38
C ASP A 238 12.34 -2.79 -0.14
N THR A 239 11.78 -3.88 -0.66
CA THR A 239 10.33 -4.14 -0.60
C THR A 239 9.81 -4.29 0.82
N GLU A 240 10.64 -4.75 1.77
CA GLU A 240 10.28 -4.88 3.17
C GLU A 240 10.15 -3.50 3.85
N THR A 241 11.10 -2.59 3.59
CA THR A 241 11.09 -1.22 4.09
C THR A 241 9.94 -0.43 3.50
N ALA A 242 9.68 -0.57 2.19
CA ALA A 242 8.50 0.03 1.56
C ALA A 242 7.19 -0.46 2.22
N SER A 243 7.05 -1.78 2.47
CA SER A 243 5.86 -2.33 3.14
C SER A 243 5.71 -1.85 4.58
N LYS A 244 6.81 -1.64 5.31
CA LYS A 244 6.76 -1.08 6.67
C LYS A 244 6.25 0.35 6.66
N GLU A 245 6.72 1.17 5.73
CA GLU A 245 6.28 2.55 5.56
C GLU A 245 4.80 2.62 5.17
N ASP A 246 4.35 1.77 4.23
CA ASP A 246 2.95 1.67 3.85
C ASP A 246 2.04 1.30 5.04
N MET A 247 2.51 0.39 5.89
CA MET A 247 1.77 0.01 7.10
C MET A 247 1.71 1.18 8.09
N LEU A 248 2.77 1.98 8.23
CA LEU A 248 2.78 3.17 9.07
C LEU A 248 1.80 4.22 8.53
N HIS A 249 1.85 4.54 7.24
CA HIS A 249 0.92 5.46 6.58
C HIS A 249 -0.53 5.03 6.74
N PHE A 250 -0.81 3.73 6.56
CA PHE A 250 -2.15 3.19 6.77
C PHE A 250 -2.63 3.40 8.21
N ASN A 251 -1.80 3.10 9.21
CA ASN A 251 -2.17 3.31 10.62
C ASN A 251 -2.37 4.80 10.96
N LEU A 252 -1.53 5.70 10.40
CA LEU A 252 -1.68 7.14 10.57
C LEU A 252 -3.00 7.65 9.96
N TYR A 253 -3.35 7.17 8.76
CA TYR A 253 -4.62 7.49 8.12
C TYR A 253 -5.81 7.06 8.99
N ILE A 254 -5.82 5.81 9.49
CA ILE A 254 -6.88 5.33 10.40
C ILE A 254 -6.97 6.20 11.66
N ASN A 255 -5.84 6.65 12.21
CA ASN A 255 -5.83 7.51 13.39
C ASN A 255 -6.33 8.94 13.12
N SER A 256 -6.25 9.40 11.87
CA SER A 256 -6.75 10.71 11.43
C SER A 256 -8.27 10.75 11.27
N LEU A 257 -8.92 9.59 11.12
CA LEU A 257 -10.37 9.50 11.02
C LEU A 257 -11.09 10.02 12.27
N PRO A 258 -12.31 10.57 12.14
CA PRO A 258 -13.12 11.02 13.26
C PRO A 258 -13.30 9.93 14.33
N LYS A 259 -13.27 10.31 15.61
CA LYS A 259 -13.54 9.37 16.70
C LYS A 259 -15.04 9.11 16.80
N ASP A 260 -15.39 7.84 17.00
CA ASP A 260 -16.73 7.42 17.41
C ASP A 260 -16.92 7.80 18.88
N ILE A 261 -17.58 8.94 19.12
CA ILE A 261 -17.90 9.45 20.46
C ILE A 261 -19.33 8.99 20.75
N PRO A 262 -19.57 8.16 21.78
CA PRO A 262 -20.93 7.77 22.11
C PRO A 262 -21.77 9.00 22.50
N ASP A 263 -22.99 9.08 21.96
CA ASP A 263 -23.95 10.19 22.12
C ASP A 263 -24.31 10.51 23.59
N THR A 264 -23.89 9.67 24.54
CA THR A 264 -24.08 9.89 25.99
C THR A 264 -23.44 11.18 26.50
N LEU A 265 -22.43 11.73 25.82
CA LEU A 265 -21.85 13.03 26.19
C LEU A 265 -22.72 14.23 25.77
N PHE A 266 -23.59 14.08 24.76
CA PHE A 266 -24.48 15.16 24.32
C PHE A 266 -25.72 15.29 25.22
N PHE A 267 -26.24 14.18 25.77
CA PHE A 267 -27.37 14.25 26.71
C PHE A 267 -27.02 14.93 28.04
N MET A 268 -25.79 14.75 28.54
CA MET A 268 -25.38 15.33 29.82
C MET A 268 -25.25 16.86 29.79
N TYR A 269 -25.14 17.49 28.62
CA TYR A 269 -25.09 18.95 28.49
C TYR A 269 -26.49 19.60 28.39
N TYR A 270 -27.51 18.85 27.99
CA TYR A 270 -28.89 19.36 27.92
C TYR A 270 -29.62 19.26 29.25
N GLU A 271 -29.26 18.34 30.15
CA GLU A 271 -29.83 18.28 31.50
C GLU A 271 -29.36 19.42 32.43
N TYR A 272 -28.28 20.13 32.09
CA TYR A 272 -27.80 21.29 32.86
C TYR A 272 -28.32 22.65 32.32
N LEU A 273 -29.15 22.63 31.28
CA LEU A 273 -29.76 23.83 30.67
C LEU A 273 -31.29 23.85 30.80
N ILE A 274 -31.86 23.00 31.66
CA ILE A 274 -33.29 23.00 32.03
C ILE A 274 -33.44 23.50 33.47
#